data_AF-A0A3Q0RKV2-F1
#
_entry.id   AF-A0A3Q0RKV2-F1
#
_cell.length_a   1.000
_cell.length_b   1.000
_cell.length_c   1.000
_cell.angle_alpha   90.00
_cell.angle_beta   90.00
_cell.angle_gamma   90.00
#
_symmetry.space_group_name_H-M   'P 1'
#
loop_
_entity.id
_entity.type
_entity.pdbx_description
1 polymer ?
#
loop_
_entity_poly.entity_id
_entity_poly.type
_entity_poly.pdbx_seq_one_letter_code
_entity_poly.pdbx_strand_id
1 'polypeptide(L)'
;SVEGAQLWLEQTGCTFDILLDPQRKVYRSFGLGSSYIKVMKFDCLLQYSNYVAANIDFPDFPNVCLSFQLGGDFLLDDAGKVLLSHPSKNPLDRPTVEDVLQAVDRELH
;
A
#
# COMPACT_ATOMS: atom_id res chain seq x y z
N SER A 1 5.86 2.96 13.11
CA SER A 1 6.98 3.54 13.87
C SER A 1 8.28 3.12 13.20
N VAL A 2 9.44 3.60 13.67
CA VAL A 2 10.74 3.10 13.17
C VAL A 2 10.85 1.59 13.42
N GLU A 3 10.45 1.11 14.61
CA GLU A 3 10.53 -0.33 14.91
C GLU A 3 9.62 -1.17 13.99
N GLY A 4 8.40 -0.69 13.71
CA GLY A 4 7.49 -1.41 12.81
C GLY A 4 8.01 -1.53 11.38
N ALA A 5 8.71 -0.51 10.88
CA ALA A 5 9.31 -0.58 9.54
C ALA A 5 10.54 -1.49 9.51
N GLN A 6 11.37 -1.49 10.55
CA GLN A 6 12.50 -2.41 10.68
C GLN A 6 12.02 -3.86 10.74
N LEU A 7 11.03 -4.16 11.58
CA LEU A 7 10.44 -5.49 11.69
C LEU A 7 9.87 -5.96 10.35
N TRP A 8 9.14 -5.10 9.64
CA TRP A 8 8.62 -5.43 8.31
C TRP A 8 9.74 -5.75 7.32
N LEU A 9 10.84 -5.00 7.37
CA LEU A 9 11.99 -5.20 6.48
C LEU A 9 12.72 -6.51 6.77
N GLU A 10 12.89 -6.85 8.05
CA GLU A 10 13.47 -8.13 8.48
C GLU A 10 12.60 -9.33 8.08
N GLN A 11 11.28 -9.20 8.21
CA GLN A 11 10.34 -10.28 7.88
C GLN A 11 10.17 -10.49 6.37
N THR A 12 10.21 -9.42 5.57
CA THR A 12 9.94 -9.49 4.12
C THR A 12 11.19 -9.60 3.26
N GLY A 13 12.35 -9.17 3.77
CA GLY A 13 13.58 -9.08 2.97
C GLY A 13 13.45 -8.12 1.79
N CYS A 14 12.54 -7.15 1.85
CA CYS A 14 12.30 -6.21 0.75
C CYS A 14 13.58 -5.45 0.37
N THR A 15 13.90 -5.44 -0.92
CA THR A 15 15.10 -4.78 -1.46
C THR A 15 14.85 -3.35 -1.92
N PHE A 16 13.59 -2.90 -1.94
CA PHE A 16 13.23 -1.55 -2.33
C PHE A 16 13.43 -0.58 -1.17
N ASP A 17 13.71 0.69 -1.51
CA ASP A 17 13.86 1.75 -0.52
C ASP A 17 12.56 1.96 0.28
N ILE A 18 12.70 2.05 1.59
CA ILE A 18 11.60 2.37 2.50
C ILE A 18 11.80 3.78 3.03
N LEU A 19 10.75 4.59 2.88
CA LEU A 19 10.70 5.94 3.41
C LEU A 19 9.74 6.01 4.59
N LEU A 20 10.20 6.60 5.68
CA LEU A 20 9.37 6.92 6.83
C LEU A 20 8.89 8.37 6.73
N ASP A 21 7.57 8.57 6.84
CA ASP A 21 6.95 9.89 6.93
C ASP A 21 6.21 10.04 8.28
N PRO A 22 6.94 10.28 9.40
CA PRO A 22 6.34 10.35 10.73
C PRO A 22 5.27 11.43 10.86
N GLN A 23 5.40 12.52 10.09
CA GLN A 23 4.47 13.64 10.09
C GLN A 23 3.30 13.46 9.11
N ARG A 24 3.30 12.39 8.31
CA ARG A 24 2.32 12.09 7.27
C ARG A 24 2.15 13.24 6.26
N LYS A 25 3.19 14.03 6.02
CA LYS A 25 3.14 15.18 5.11
C LYS A 25 3.07 14.71 3.67
N VAL A 26 3.99 13.83 3.28
CA VAL A 26 4.01 13.24 1.94
C VAL A 26 2.75 12.41 1.75
N TYR A 27 2.43 11.54 2.72
CA TYR A 27 1.24 10.69 2.68
C TYR A 27 -0.06 11.47 2.36
N ARG A 28 -0.27 12.63 3.02
CA ARG A 28 -1.44 13.48 2.78
C ARG A 28 -1.38 14.24 1.46
N SER A 29 -0.20 14.67 1.01
CA SER A 29 -0.03 15.34 -0.29
C SER A 29 -0.39 14.42 -1.46
N PHE A 30 -0.22 13.10 -1.30
CA PHE A 30 -0.67 12.09 -2.26
C PHE A 30 -2.18 11.79 -2.18
N GLY A 31 -2.93 12.54 -1.37
CA GLY A 31 -4.38 12.36 -1.22
C GLY A 31 -4.78 11.13 -0.40
N LEU A 32 -3.83 10.50 0.29
CA LEU A 32 -4.08 9.31 1.10
C LEU A 32 -4.60 9.70 2.49
N GLY A 33 -5.38 8.79 3.08
CA GLY A 33 -6.02 9.00 4.37
C GLY A 33 -6.29 7.70 5.11
N SER A 34 -6.79 7.81 6.33
CA SER A 34 -7.17 6.65 7.14
C SER A 34 -8.68 6.48 7.20
N SER A 35 -9.17 5.24 7.17
CA SER A 35 -10.59 4.96 7.35
C SER A 35 -10.85 3.56 7.89
N TYR A 36 -11.39 3.51 9.11
CA TYR A 36 -11.82 2.25 9.74
C TYR A 36 -12.83 1.50 8.88
N ILE A 37 -13.89 2.18 8.43
CA ILE A 37 -15.01 1.58 7.68
C ILE A 37 -14.52 0.97 6.36
N LYS A 38 -13.60 1.66 5.66
CA LYS A 38 -13.05 1.17 4.40
C LYS A 38 -12.10 -0.02 4.60
N VAL A 39 -11.35 -0.05 5.70
CA VAL A 39 -10.42 -1.14 6.02
C VAL A 39 -11.15 -2.39 6.53
N MET A 40 -12.15 -2.21 7.39
CA MET A 40 -12.95 -3.28 7.99
C MET A 40 -14.18 -3.67 7.16
N LYS A 41 -14.20 -3.32 5.87
CA LYS A 41 -15.30 -3.67 4.97
C LYS A 41 -15.42 -5.19 4.86
N PHE A 42 -16.65 -5.71 4.83
CA PHE A 42 -16.92 -7.14 4.76
C PHE A 42 -16.13 -7.86 3.66
N ASP A 43 -16.13 -7.34 2.43
CA ASP A 43 -15.41 -7.95 1.30
C ASP A 43 -13.90 -8.07 1.58
N CYS A 44 -13.30 -7.09 2.27
CA CYS A 44 -11.90 -7.12 2.67
C CYS A 44 -11.63 -8.22 3.69
N LEU A 45 -12.49 -8.32 4.72
CA LEU A 45 -12.39 -9.36 5.74
C LEU A 45 -12.60 -10.76 5.16
N LEU A 46 -13.55 -10.91 4.23
CA LEU A 46 -13.80 -12.17 3.53
C LEU A 46 -12.56 -12.61 2.75
N GLN A 47 -11.93 -11.69 2.00
CA GLN A 47 -10.70 -12.00 1.28
C GLN A 47 -9.56 -12.39 2.22
N TYR A 48 -9.39 -11.69 3.35
CA TYR A 48 -8.37 -12.06 4.33
C TYR A 48 -8.65 -13.42 4.98
N SER A 49 -9.91 -13.81 5.15
CA SER A 49 -10.26 -15.14 5.62
C SER A 49 -9.78 -16.25 4.66
N ASN A 50 -9.78 -15.96 3.35
CA ASN A 50 -9.23 -16.89 2.36
C ASN A 50 -7.71 -17.05 2.50
N TYR A 51 -6.98 -16.02 2.92
CA TYR A 51 -5.53 -16.10 3.15
C TYR A 51 -5.22 -16.96 4.37
N VAL A 52 -6.00 -16.83 5.44
CA VAL A 52 -5.91 -17.71 6.61
C VAL A 52 -6.21 -19.15 6.22
N ALA A 53 -7.26 -19.40 5.44
CA ALA A 53 -7.61 -20.74 4.97
C ALA A 53 -6.52 -21.34 4.05
N ALA A 54 -5.82 -20.51 3.29
CA ALA A 54 -4.70 -20.90 2.42
C ALA A 54 -3.36 -21.00 3.17
N ASN A 55 -3.35 -20.80 4.50
CA ASN A 55 -2.16 -20.81 5.34
C ASN A 55 -1.07 -19.83 4.84
N ILE A 56 -1.50 -18.67 4.34
CA ILE A 56 -0.62 -17.57 3.97
C ILE A 56 -0.31 -16.79 5.26
N ASP A 57 0.96 -16.78 5.62
CA ASP A 57 1.42 -16.06 6.81
C ASP A 57 1.35 -14.55 6.60
N PHE A 58 0.85 -13.85 7.63
CA PHE A 58 0.97 -12.41 7.74
C PHE A 58 2.16 -12.07 8.63
N PRO A 59 2.89 -10.96 8.36
CA PRO A 59 3.95 -10.52 9.24
C PRO A 59 3.40 -10.27 10.65
N ASP A 60 4.13 -10.72 11.68
CA ASP A 60 3.75 -10.48 13.07
C ASP A 60 3.89 -8.98 13.37
N PHE A 61 2.79 -8.24 13.32
CA PHE A 61 2.79 -6.83 13.68
C PHE A 61 2.48 -6.67 15.18
N PRO A 62 3.31 -5.94 15.95
CA PRO A 62 2.95 -5.60 17.32
C PRO A 62 1.67 -4.75 17.31
N ASN A 63 0.79 -4.96 18.31
CA ASN A 63 -0.56 -4.35 18.42
C ASN A 63 -0.61 -2.82 18.24
N VAL A 64 0.52 -2.13 18.37
CA VAL A 64 0.69 -0.69 18.12
C VAL A 64 0.66 -0.30 16.62
N CYS A 65 0.64 -1.27 15.71
CA CYS A 65 0.66 -1.04 14.26
C CYS A 65 -0.72 -1.14 13.58
N LEU A 66 -1.81 -1.22 14.36
CA LEU A 66 -3.20 -1.12 13.87
C LEU A 66 -3.50 0.30 13.38
N SER A 67 -2.86 0.68 12.27
CA SER A 67 -3.17 1.91 11.58
C SER A 67 -4.21 1.61 10.50
N PHE A 68 -5.37 2.27 10.56
CA PHE A 68 -6.39 2.20 9.50
C PHE A 68 -5.97 3.00 8.26
N GLN A 69 -4.67 3.02 7.96
CA GLN A 69 -4.06 3.74 6.87
C GLN A 69 -4.47 3.09 5.54
N LEU A 70 -4.96 3.87 4.60
CA LEU A 70 -5.21 3.39 3.24
C LEU A 70 -3.93 3.47 2.42
N GLY A 71 -3.73 2.48 1.55
CA GLY A 71 -2.66 2.49 0.57
C GLY A 71 -3.01 3.28 -0.67
N GLY A 72 -2.09 3.25 -1.62
CA GLY A 72 -2.27 3.75 -2.97
C GLY A 72 -1.02 3.45 -3.78
N ASP A 73 -1.17 3.45 -5.09
CA ASP A 73 -0.12 3.12 -6.04
C ASP A 73 0.08 4.34 -6.95
N PHE A 74 1.34 4.77 -7.07
CA PHE A 74 1.70 5.97 -7.83
C PHE A 74 2.91 5.66 -8.69
N LEU A 75 2.82 6.03 -9.97
CA LEU A 75 3.91 5.88 -10.93
C LEU A 75 4.35 7.27 -11.35
N LEU A 76 5.66 7.50 -11.29
CA LEU A 76 6.30 8.73 -11.72
C LEU A 76 7.29 8.41 -12.85
N ASP A 77 7.48 9.35 -13.77
CA ASP A 77 8.62 9.30 -14.71
C ASP A 77 9.92 9.81 -14.06
N ASP A 78 11.00 9.86 -14.84
CA ASP A 78 12.31 10.32 -14.40
C ASP A 78 12.36 11.83 -14.09
N ALA A 79 11.47 12.63 -14.68
CA ALA A 79 11.28 14.04 -14.38
C ALA A 79 10.37 14.29 -13.17
N GLY A 80 9.77 13.24 -12.60
CA GLY A 80 8.83 13.31 -11.48
C GLY A 80 7.40 13.66 -11.87
N LYS A 81 7.04 13.59 -13.15
CA LYS A 81 5.65 13.70 -13.63
C LYS A 81 4.88 12.46 -13.21
N VAL A 82 3.64 12.66 -12.76
CA VAL A 82 2.74 11.56 -12.37
C VAL A 82 2.14 10.91 -13.62
N LEU A 83 2.47 9.64 -13.85
CA LEU A 83 1.91 8.82 -14.93
C LEU A 83 0.68 8.03 -14.48
N LEU A 84 0.68 7.59 -13.21
CA LEU A 84 -0.45 6.92 -12.57
C LEU A 84 -0.64 7.47 -11.15
N SER A 85 -1.88 7.75 -10.79
CA SER A 85 -2.28 8.13 -9.43
C SER A 85 -3.49 7.30 -9.02
N HIS A 86 -3.27 6.31 -8.16
CA HIS A 86 -4.33 5.43 -7.66
C HIS A 86 -4.40 5.45 -6.12
N PRO A 87 -4.98 6.49 -5.50
CA PRO A 87 -5.34 6.46 -4.10
C PRO A 87 -6.40 5.38 -3.83
N SER A 88 -6.05 4.34 -3.09
CA SER A 88 -6.96 3.19 -2.91
C SER A 88 -8.19 3.55 -2.07
N LYS A 89 -9.36 3.07 -2.51
CA LYS A 89 -10.62 3.25 -1.78
C LYS A 89 -10.75 2.30 -0.60
N ASN A 90 -10.09 1.13 -0.64
CA ASN A 90 -10.06 0.12 0.42
C ASN A 90 -8.79 -0.76 0.23
N PRO A 91 -8.46 -1.67 1.17
CA PRO A 91 -7.25 -2.49 1.07
C PRO A 91 -7.15 -3.41 -0.16
N LEU A 92 -8.29 -3.79 -0.77
CA LEU A 92 -8.33 -4.63 -1.97
C LEU A 92 -8.34 -3.82 -3.28
N ASP A 93 -8.49 -2.49 -3.20
CA ASP A 93 -8.49 -1.61 -4.37
C ASP A 93 -7.05 -1.30 -4.78
N ARG A 94 -6.51 -2.14 -5.66
CA ARG A 94 -5.14 -2.04 -6.21
C ARG A 94 -5.21 -2.12 -7.73
N PRO A 95 -4.38 -1.35 -8.45
CA PRO A 95 -4.21 -1.54 -9.89
C PRO A 95 -3.55 -2.89 -10.15
N THR A 96 -3.85 -3.47 -11.30
CA THR A 96 -3.15 -4.66 -11.80
C THR A 96 -1.77 -4.29 -12.33
N VAL A 97 -0.90 -5.29 -12.51
CA VAL A 97 0.40 -5.06 -13.17
C VAL A 97 0.19 -4.52 -14.58
N GLU A 98 -0.82 -5.03 -15.27
CA GLU A 98 -1.22 -4.58 -16.60
C GLU A 98 -1.64 -3.10 -16.62
N ASP A 99 -2.38 -2.63 -15.61
CA ASP A 99 -2.75 -1.22 -15.48
C ASP A 99 -1.51 -0.32 -15.33
N VAL A 100 -0.52 -0.78 -14.55
CA VAL A 100 0.75 -0.05 -14.35
C VAL A 100 1.57 -0.02 -15.64
N LEU A 101 1.71 -1.15 -16.34
CA LEU A 101 2.46 -1.23 -17.60
C LEU A 101 1.80 -0.39 -18.70
N GLN A 102 0.46 -0.40 -18.81
CA GLN A 102 -0.24 0.45 -19.76
C GLN A 102 -0.04 1.95 -19.49
N ALA A 103 0.12 2.36 -18.23
CA ALA A 103 0.42 3.75 -17.90
C ALA A 103 1.80 4.18 -18.43
N VAL A 104 2.78 3.27 -18.44
CA VAL A 104 4.10 3.51 -19.03
C VAL A 104 4.01 3.61 -20.55
N ASP A 105 3.32 2.66 -21.20
CA ASP A 105 3.25 2.60 -22.67
C ASP A 105 2.59 3.84 -23.29
N ARG A 106 1.61 4.44 -22.60
CA ARG A 106 0.93 5.66 -23.03
C ARG A 106 1.82 6.89 -23.07
N GLU A 107 2.91 6.92 -22.31
CA GLU A 107 3.84 8.06 -22.28
C GLU A 107 4.94 7.91 -23.32
N LEU A 108 5.19 6.70 -23.81
CA LEU A 108 6.17 6.42 -24.86
C LEU A 108 5.63 6.69 -26.29
N HIS A 109 4.34 6.99 -26.44
CA HIS A 109 3.63 7.26 -27.70
C HIS A 109 2.96 8.63 -27.71
#